data_AF-A0A6A8LPY0-F1
#
_entry.id   AF-A0A6A8LPY0-F1
#
_cell.length_a   1.000
_cell.length_b   1.000
_cell.length_c   1.000
_cell.angle_alpha   90.00
_cell.angle_beta   90.00
_cell.angle_gamma   90.00
#
_symmetry.space_group_name_H-M   'P 1'
#
loop_
_entity.id
_entity.type
_entity.pdbx_description
1 polymer ?
#
loop_
_entity_poly.entity_id
_entity_poly.type
_entity_poly.pdbx_seq_one_letter_code
_entity_poly.pdbx_strand_id
1 'polypeptide(L)' 'MTLEQKIQNDIMVAVARHGCTVFRSNAGTVQTKFGTVIKLAPKGWPDITGFRHSDGKMILIEVKNET' A
#
# COMPACT_ATOMS: atom_id res chain seq x y z
N MET A 1 -3.64 -3.57 -16.60
CA MET A 1 -3.62 -3.84 -15.15
C MET A 1 -3.16 -5.28 -14.96
N THR A 2 -2.16 -5.53 -14.13
CA THR A 2 -1.73 -6.90 -13.81
C THR A 2 -2.75 -7.57 -12.88
N LEU A 3 -2.72 -8.91 -12.78
CA LEU A 3 -3.60 -9.63 -11.86
C LEU A 3 -3.34 -9.21 -10.40
N GLU A 4 -2.08 -9.01 -10.03
CA GLU A 4 -1.70 -8.51 -8.69
C GLU A 4 -2.26 -7.12 -8.41
N GLN A 5 -2.18 -6.19 -9.38
CA GLN A 5 -2.78 -4.86 -9.25
C GLN A 5 -4.30 -4.93 -9.07
N LYS A 6 -4.97 -5.88 -9.75
CA LYS A 6 -6.41 -6.10 -9.56
C LYS A 6 -6.70 -6.52 -8.11
N ILE A 7 -6.01 -7.55 -7.64
CA ILE A 7 -6.17 -8.08 -6.27
C ILE A 7 -5.89 -6.98 -5.24
N GLN A 8 -4.82 -6.20 -5.43
CA GLN A 8 -4.49 -5.07 -4.56
C GLN A 8 -5.63 -4.05 -4.49
N ASN A 9 -6.19 -3.65 -5.63
CA ASN A 9 -7.31 -2.71 -5.68
C ASN A 9 -8.59 -3.28 -5.03
N ASP A 10 -8.91 -4.54 -5.30
CA ASP A 10 -10.09 -5.21 -4.72
C ASP A 10 -9.97 -5.31 -3.19
N ILE A 11 -8.79 -5.63 -2.67
CA ILE A 11 -8.48 -5.61 -1.22
C ILE A 11 -8.68 -4.21 -0.66
N MET A 12 -8.12 -3.17 -1.30
CA MET A 12 -8.24 -1.79 -0.81
C MET A 12 -9.70 -1.35 -0.70
N VAL A 13 -10.52 -1.65 -1.72
CA VAL A 13 -11.95 -1.33 -1.71
C VAL A 13 -12.67 -2.08 -0.59
N ALA A 14 -12.38 -3.37 -0.41
CA ALA A 14 -12.99 -4.17 0.65
C ALA A 14 -12.62 -3.63 2.04
N VAL A 15 -11.34 -3.36 2.31
CA VAL A 15 -10.89 -2.83 3.61
C VAL A 15 -11.48 -1.45 3.88
N ALA A 16 -11.52 -0.57 2.89
CA ALA A 16 -12.09 0.77 3.05
C ALA A 16 -13.59 0.75 3.45
N ARG A 17 -14.36 -0.23 2.94
CA ARG A 17 -15.77 -0.43 3.32
C ARG A 17 -15.96 -0.80 4.79
N HIS A 18 -14.91 -1.25 5.48
CA HIS A 18 -14.93 -1.61 6.90
C HIS A 18 -14.42 -0.50 7.83
N GLY A 19 -14.59 0.78 7.46
CA GLY A 19 -14.21 1.91 8.31
C GLY A 19 -12.69 1.98 8.53
N CYS A 20 -11.94 1.87 7.43
CA CYS A 20 -10.50 1.93 7.41
C CYS A 20 -10.03 2.90 6.32
N THR A 21 -8.87 3.52 6.51
CA THR A 21 -8.18 4.27 5.46
C THR A 21 -6.95 3.47 5.05
N VAL A 22 -6.85 3.12 3.77
CA VAL A 22 -5.72 2.38 3.20
C VAL A 22 -5.20 3.04 1.92
N PHE A 23 -3.92 2.90 1.65
CA PHE A 23 -3.24 3.39 0.46
C PHE A 23 -2.16 2.41 0.00
N ARG A 24 -1.76 2.50 -1.27
CA ARG A 24 -0.64 1.73 -1.81
C ARG A 24 0.67 2.30 -1.29
N SER A 25 1.51 1.44 -0.72
CA SER A 25 2.84 1.81 -0.24
C SER A 25 3.89 1.41 -1.26
N ASN A 26 4.83 2.33 -1.51
CA ASN A 26 5.99 2.07 -2.38
C ASN A 26 7.25 2.02 -1.51
N ALA A 27 8.05 0.96 -1.69
CA ALA A 27 9.37 0.86 -1.09
C ALA A 27 10.45 1.43 -2.02
N GLY A 28 11.56 1.91 -1.43
CA GLY A 28 12.74 2.36 -2.17
C GLY A 28 12.84 3.88 -2.32
N THR A 29 13.21 4.35 -3.50
CA THR A 29 13.47 5.77 -3.76
C THR A 29 12.73 6.26 -5.00
N VAL A 30 12.34 7.53 -4.98
CA VAL A 30 11.84 8.23 -6.16
C VAL A 30 12.68 9.48 -6.39
N GLN A 31 13.11 9.71 -7.63
CA GLN A 31 13.75 10.96 -8.02
C GLN A 31 12.68 11.93 -8.52
N THR A 32 12.63 13.11 -7.91
CA THR A 32 11.71 14.18 -8.33
C THR A 32 12.18 14.81 -9.63
N LYS A 33 11.27 15.52 -10.32
CA LYS A 33 11.60 16.30 -11.53
C LYS A 33 12.67 17.37 -11.33
N PHE A 34 12.95 17.74 -10.09
CA PHE A 34 13.97 18.73 -9.70
C PHE A 34 15.30 18.09 -9.29
N GLY A 35 15.45 16.77 -9.46
CA GLY A 35 16.68 16.03 -9.14
C GLY A 35 16.81 15.57 -7.69
N THR A 36 15.96 16.03 -6.77
CA THR A 36 15.95 15.57 -5.37
C THR A 36 15.50 14.11 -5.28
N VAL A 37 16.23 13.30 -4.50
CA VAL A 37 15.88 11.91 -4.20
C VAL A 37 15.09 11.85 -2.90
N ILE A 38 13.89 11.27 -2.96
CA ILE A 38 13.06 10.99 -1.79
C ILE A 38 13.18 9.51 -1.45
N LYS A 39 13.52 9.20 -0.20
CA LYS A 39 13.43 7.85 0.35
C LYS A 39 12.01 7.60 0.82
N LEU A 40 11.40 6.54 0.31
CA LEU A 40 10.07 6.07 0.69
C LEU A 40 10.21 4.98 1.76
N ALA A 41 9.30 3.99 1.76
CA ALA A 41 9.35 2.90 2.73
C ALA A 41 10.59 2.00 2.53
N PRO A 42 11.07 1.32 3.59
CA PRO A 42 12.21 0.40 3.47
C PRO A 42 11.87 -0.77 2.53
N LYS A 43 12.91 -1.40 1.98
CA LYS A 43 12.75 -2.62 1.17
C LYS A 43 12.05 -3.70 2.01
N GLY A 44 11.02 -4.33 1.44
CA GLY A 44 10.19 -5.33 2.13
C GLY A 44 9.01 -4.75 2.92
N TRP A 45 8.76 -3.44 2.79
CA TRP A 45 7.54 -2.86 3.33
C TRP A 45 6.29 -3.35 2.57
N PRO A 46 5.17 -3.64 3.27
CA PRO A 46 3.95 -4.17 2.66
C PRO A 46 3.37 -3.31 1.53
N ASP A 47 2.74 -3.94 0.53
CA ASP A 47 2.12 -3.25 -0.62
C ASP A 47 0.96 -2.31 -0.26
N ILE A 48 0.20 -2.61 0.78
CA ILE A 48 -0.90 -1.77 1.28
C ILE A 48 -0.64 -1.41 2.74
N THR A 49 -0.77 -0.13 3.06
CA THR A 49 -0.64 0.43 4.40
C THR A 49 -1.87 1.25 4.75
N GLY A 50 -2.29 1.23 6.01
CA GLY A 50 -3.42 2.01 6.47
C GLY A 50 -3.66 1.91 7.96
N PHE A 51 -4.83 2.36 8.39
CA PHE A 51 -5.27 2.28 9.77
C PHE A 51 -6.78 2.07 9.87
N ARG A 52 -7.20 1.39 10.94
CA ARG A 52 -8.60 1.19 11.28
C ARG A 52 -9.11 2.37 12.10
N HIS A 53 -10.30 2.89 11.77
CA HIS A 53 -10.83 4.07 12.45
C HIS A 53 -11.27 3.79 13.89
N SER A 54 -11.72 2.57 14.20
CA SER A 54 -12.26 2.23 15.51
C SER A 54 -11.22 2.26 16.64
N ASP A 55 -9.96 1.97 16.34
CA ASP A 55 -8.91 1.83 17.37
C ASP A 55 -7.52 2.33 16.93
N GLY A 56 -7.43 2.97 15.76
CA GLY A 56 -6.18 3.53 15.23
C GLY A 56 -5.11 2.49 14.90
N LYS A 57 -5.41 1.18 14.97
CA LYS A 57 -4.42 0.14 14.71
C LYS A 57 -4.03 0.13 13.24
N MET A 58 -2.73 -0.06 12.99
CA MET A 58 -2.20 -0.16 11.64
C MET A 58 -2.71 -1.42 10.92
N ILE A 59 -2.88 -1.28 9.62
CA ILE A 59 -3.15 -2.36 8.68
C ILE A 59 -1.97 -2.41 7.71
N LEU A 60 -1.39 -3.59 7.56
CA LEU A 60 -0.26 -3.88 6.70
C LEU A 60 -0.58 -5.15 5.91
N ILE A 61 -0.66 -5.05 4.59
CA ILE A 61 -1.02 -6.18 3.72
C ILE A 61 0.00 -6.26 2.59
N GLU A 62 0.71 -7.38 2.54
CA GLU A 62 1.51 -7.77 1.38
C GLU A 62 0.60 -8.50 0.40
N VAL A 63 0.58 -8.07 -0.86
CA VAL A 63 -0.24 -8.67 -1.90
C VAL A 63 0.62 -9.62 -2.73
N LYS A 64 0.09 -10.82 -2.97
CA LYS A 64 0.66 -11.78 -3.90
C LYS A 64 -0.45 -12.22 -4.84
N ASN A 65 -0.13 -12.37 -6.11
CA ASN A 65 -0.94 -13.17 -7.01
C ASN A 65 -0.39 -14.60 -7.06
N GLU A 66 -1.12 -15.50 -7.71
CA GLU A 66 -0.61 -16.83 -7.98
C GLU A 66 0.62 -16.71 -8.90
N THR A 67 1.77 -17.09 -8.36
CA THR A 67 2.96 -17.56 -9.07
C THR A 67 3.38 -18.89 -8.50
#